data_AF-A0A915PH05-F1
#
_entry.id   AF-A0A915PH05-F1
#
_cell.length_a   1.000
_cell.length_b   1.000
_cell.length_c   1.000
_cell.angle_alpha   90.00
_cell.angle_beta   90.00
_cell.angle_gamma   90.00
#
_symmetry.space_group_name_H-M   'P 1'
#
loop_
_entity.id
_entity.type
_entity.pdbx_description
1 polymer ?
#
loop_
_entity_poly.entity_id
_entity_poly.type
_entity_poly.pdbx_seq_one_letter_code
_entity_poly.pdbx_strand_id
1 'polypeptide(L)'
;MIDRHDAANLLKNNGEFLLRYKLKDEINVLIITSIQNNQEKHFQILYKNGKYFLDLNKQGFTKITELIENQIQISKLNKSESEIILTTPIKREDWELAHHDLELRKELGRGAFGVVRLGTLNKVSVAVKESFEDSLELFKEGRIMKTLFHENIVNLIGITLDKYPILLVTEYCPKGSLDEYLKKNPNLNNHTKFQFILEAANAPEVILKKILSKKSDVWSFGVLCFEIFEVKQPYDDINDQEAITKVSFSSF
;
A
#
# COMPACT_ATOMS: atom_id res chain seq x y z
N MET A 1 5.20 -7.67 2.80
CA MET A 1 5.22 -8.73 3.82
C MET A 1 4.47 -8.19 5.02
N ILE A 2 3.45 -8.86 5.56
CA ILE A 2 2.81 -8.36 6.80
C ILE A 2 3.88 -8.31 7.88
N ASP A 3 4.15 -7.11 8.40
CA ASP A 3 5.17 -6.92 9.42
C ASP A 3 4.71 -7.49 10.78
N ARG A 4 5.57 -7.43 11.80
CA ARG A 4 5.20 -7.97 13.12
C ARG A 4 4.07 -7.17 13.78
N HIS A 5 4.07 -5.86 13.61
CA HIS A 5 3.11 -4.96 14.24
C HIS A 5 1.72 -5.09 13.61
N ASP A 6 1.63 -5.16 12.28
CA ASP A 6 0.37 -5.42 11.59
C ASP A 6 -0.18 -6.82 11.90
N ALA A 7 0.69 -7.85 11.97
CA ALA A 7 0.28 -9.20 12.35
C ALA A 7 -0.33 -9.26 13.77
N ALA A 8 0.21 -8.48 14.72
CA ALA A 8 -0.31 -8.38 16.08
C ALA A 8 -1.68 -7.69 16.15
N ASN A 9 -1.98 -6.76 15.23
CA ASN A 9 -3.28 -6.08 15.16
C ASN A 9 -4.40 -6.98 14.58
N LEU A 10 -4.03 -7.98 13.76
CA LEU A 10 -4.96 -8.92 13.14
C LEU A 10 -5.35 -10.09 14.07
N LEU A 11 -4.46 -10.51 14.97
CA LEU A 11 -4.66 -11.66 15.85
C LEU A 11 -5.17 -11.23 17.23
N LYS A 12 -6.36 -11.71 17.63
CA LYS A 12 -7.05 -11.25 18.84
C LYS A 12 -7.38 -12.39 19.81
N ASN A 13 -7.72 -13.57 19.30
CA ASN A 13 -8.22 -14.69 20.08
C ASN A 13 -7.24 -15.88 20.12
N ASN A 14 -7.31 -16.66 21.19
CA ASN A 14 -6.45 -17.83 21.38
C ASN A 14 -6.65 -18.89 20.27
N GLY A 15 -5.55 -19.26 19.62
CA GLY A 15 -5.49 -20.19 18.49
C GLY A 15 -5.74 -19.55 17.12
N GLU A 16 -6.04 -18.25 17.05
CA GLU A 16 -5.93 -17.51 15.79
C GLU A 16 -4.48 -17.52 15.30
N PHE A 17 -4.28 -17.64 13.99
CA PHE A 17 -2.96 -17.67 13.39
C PHE A 17 -2.94 -17.15 11.95
N LEU A 18 -1.77 -16.71 11.49
CA LEU A 18 -1.49 -16.35 10.11
C LEU A 18 -0.10 -16.84 9.69
N LEU A 19 0.10 -16.99 8.37
CA LEU A 19 1.40 -17.28 7.79
C LEU A 19 2.00 -16.01 7.21
N ARG A 20 3.26 -15.74 7.54
CA ARG A 20 4.03 -14.61 6.99
C ARG A 20 5.49 -14.99 6.80
N TYR A 21 6.17 -14.32 5.88
CA TYR A 21 7.63 -14.37 5.84
C TYR A 21 8.22 -13.50 6.95
N LYS A 22 9.48 -13.75 7.28
CA LYS A 22 10.36 -12.90 8.08
C LYS A 22 11.74 -12.93 7.45
N LEU A 23 12.35 -11.77 7.25
CA LEU A 23 13.76 -11.71 6.84
C LEU A 23 14.65 -12.16 8.01
N LYS A 24 15.55 -13.11 7.74
CA LYS A 24 16.56 -13.59 8.68
C LYS A 24 17.81 -13.95 7.89
N ASP A 25 18.94 -13.29 8.20
CA ASP A 25 20.24 -13.55 7.56
C ASP A 25 20.13 -13.49 6.02
N GLU A 26 19.53 -12.39 5.52
CA GLU A 26 19.18 -12.13 4.10
C GLU A 26 18.18 -13.11 3.43
N ILE A 27 17.76 -14.16 4.14
CA ILE A 27 16.83 -15.18 3.64
C ILE A 27 15.43 -14.94 4.19
N ASN A 28 14.41 -15.05 3.33
CA ASN A 28 13.01 -15.04 3.76
C ASN A 28 12.63 -16.40 4.37
N VAL A 29 12.58 -16.48 5.69
CA VAL A 29 12.05 -17.67 6.40
C VAL A 29 10.54 -17.56 6.58
N LEU A 30 9.83 -18.66 6.38
CA LEU A 30 8.38 -18.71 6.54
C LEU A 30 8.01 -19.05 7.98
N ILE A 31 7.11 -18.28 8.58
CA ILE A 31 6.71 -18.43 9.98
C ILE A 31 5.19 -18.39 10.14
N ILE A 32 4.71 -19.10 11.16
CA ILE A 32 3.35 -18.98 11.69
C ILE A 32 3.40 -18.01 12.86
N THR A 33 2.64 -16.92 12.83
CA THR A 33 2.32 -16.15 14.04
C THR A 33 0.98 -16.65 14.58
N SER A 34 0.88 -16.89 15.88
CA SER A 34 -0.37 -17.27 16.54
C SER A 34 -0.47 -16.68 17.94
N ILE A 35 -1.69 -16.40 18.40
CA ILE A 35 -1.96 -16.01 19.80
C ILE A 35 -2.23 -17.27 20.62
N GLN A 36 -1.46 -17.46 21.69
CA GLN A 36 -1.62 -18.57 22.63
C GLN A 36 -1.50 -18.06 24.06
N ASN A 37 -2.48 -18.37 24.91
CA ASN A 37 -2.58 -17.90 26.29
C ASN A 37 -2.39 -16.37 26.40
N ASN A 38 -3.06 -15.62 25.50
CA ASN A 38 -2.97 -14.17 25.34
C ASN A 38 -1.55 -13.63 25.03
N GLN A 39 -0.65 -14.46 24.51
CA GLN A 39 0.69 -14.07 24.06
C GLN A 39 0.92 -14.39 22.58
N GLU A 40 1.59 -13.49 21.88
CA GLU A 40 2.08 -13.72 20.52
C GLU A 40 3.21 -14.76 20.54
N LYS A 41 3.04 -15.85 19.79
CA LYS A 41 4.09 -16.85 19.53
C LYS A 41 4.40 -16.94 18.03
N HIS A 42 5.64 -17.28 17.72
CA HIS A 42 6.10 -17.48 16.34
C HIS A 42 6.73 -18.86 16.20
N PHE A 43 6.30 -19.62 15.18
CA PHE A 43 6.83 -20.95 14.86
C PHE A 43 7.41 -20.93 13.46
N GLN A 44 8.69 -21.29 13.30
CA GLN A 44 9.33 -21.32 12.00
C GLN A 44 8.94 -22.60 11.25
N ILE A 45 8.46 -22.45 10.01
CA ILE A 45 8.27 -23.57 9.10
C ILE A 45 9.61 -23.87 8.44
N LEU A 46 10.08 -25.09 8.63
CA LEU A 46 11.34 -25.60 8.09
C LEU A 46 11.06 -26.29 6.76
N TYR A 47 11.94 -26.10 5.77
CA TYR A 47 11.85 -26.79 4.48
C TYR A 47 13.12 -27.59 4.23
N LYS A 48 13.00 -28.90 4.04
CA LYS A 48 14.13 -29.82 3.85
C LYS A 48 13.71 -30.99 2.97
N ASN A 49 14.57 -31.40 2.04
CA ASN A 49 14.36 -32.55 1.15
C ASN A 49 12.97 -32.55 0.45
N GLY A 50 12.53 -31.39 -0.02
CA GLY A 50 11.24 -31.24 -0.71
C GLY A 50 9.99 -31.22 0.19
N LYS A 51 10.15 -31.16 1.52
CA LYS A 51 9.05 -31.22 2.49
C LYS A 51 9.09 -30.10 3.53
N TYR A 52 7.91 -29.71 4.01
CA TYR A 52 7.69 -28.74 5.08
C TYR A 52 7.52 -29.44 6.43
N PHE A 53 8.06 -28.83 7.50
CA PHE A 53 8.05 -29.34 8.87
C PHE A 53 7.84 -28.19 9.88
N LEU A 54 7.19 -28.46 11.02
CA LEU A 54 7.25 -27.60 12.22
C LEU A 54 8.38 -28.02 13.18
N ASP A 55 8.76 -29.29 13.12
CA ASP A 55 9.86 -29.92 13.85
C ASP A 55 10.41 -31.02 12.94
N LEU A 56 11.74 -31.08 12.75
CA LEU A 56 12.39 -32.07 11.88
C LEU A 56 12.28 -33.50 12.39
N ASN A 57 11.91 -33.69 13.67
CA ASN A 57 11.66 -35.00 14.26
C ASN A 57 10.21 -35.49 14.05
N LYS A 58 9.33 -34.65 13.49
CA LYS A 58 7.91 -34.95 13.24
C LYS A 58 7.66 -35.21 11.74
N GLN A 59 6.42 -35.56 11.41
CA GLN A 59 6.00 -35.79 10.02
C GLN A 59 6.23 -34.54 9.15
N GLY A 60 6.80 -34.76 7.95
CA GLY A 60 6.96 -33.74 6.92
C GLY A 60 5.98 -33.89 5.77
N PHE A 61 5.53 -32.77 5.22
CA PHE A 61 4.45 -32.70 4.22
C PHE A 61 4.94 -32.11 2.90
N THR A 62 4.32 -32.47 1.77
CA THR A 62 4.76 -32.00 0.45
C THR A 62 4.23 -30.61 0.14
N LYS A 63 3.03 -30.28 0.63
CA LYS A 63 2.44 -28.94 0.55
C LYS A 63 2.35 -28.34 1.95
N ILE A 64 2.48 -27.03 2.01
CA ILE A 64 2.29 -26.30 3.25
C ILE A 64 0.85 -26.38 3.78
N THR A 65 -0.14 -26.45 2.90
CA THR A 65 -1.56 -26.60 3.28
C THR A 65 -1.78 -27.89 4.06
N GLU A 66 -1.20 -29.01 3.61
CA GLU A 66 -1.26 -30.31 4.29
C GLU A 66 -0.68 -30.23 5.72
N LEU A 67 0.44 -29.53 5.90
CA LEU A 67 1.07 -29.31 7.22
C LEU A 67 0.17 -28.46 8.15
N ILE A 68 -0.41 -27.37 7.62
CA ILE A 68 -1.28 -26.48 8.40
C ILE A 68 -2.58 -27.19 8.76
N GLU A 69 -3.21 -27.88 7.82
CA GLU A 69 -4.43 -28.68 8.04
C GLU A 69 -4.19 -29.76 9.09
N ASN A 70 -3.08 -30.50 9.00
CA ASN A 70 -2.71 -31.50 10.00
C ASN A 70 -2.54 -30.89 11.40
N GLN A 71 -1.80 -29.78 11.52
CA GLN A 71 -1.61 -29.10 12.81
C GLN A 71 -2.93 -28.57 13.39
N ILE A 72 -3.85 -28.05 12.56
CA ILE A 72 -5.20 -27.66 13.02
C ILE A 72 -5.97 -28.85 13.60
N GLN A 73 -5.87 -30.05 13.00
CA GLN A 73 -6.53 -31.24 13.55
C GLN A 73 -5.89 -31.68 14.88
N ILE A 74 -4.56 -31.66 14.99
CA ILE A 74 -3.85 -31.93 16.25
C ILE A 74 -4.29 -30.96 17.35
N SER A 75 -4.34 -29.66 17.06
CA SER A 75 -4.76 -28.64 18.02
C SER A 75 -6.24 -28.73 18.42
N LYS A 76 -7.11 -29.32 17.58
CA LYS A 76 -8.51 -29.62 17.94
C LYS A 76 -8.64 -30.81 18.88
N LEU A 77 -7.82 -31.85 18.68
CA LEU A 77 -7.83 -33.08 19.48
C LEU A 77 -7.15 -32.88 20.84
N ASN A 78 -5.98 -32.25 20.86
CA ASN A 78 -5.09 -32.19 22.03
C ASN A 78 -4.96 -30.75 22.58
N LYS A 79 -6.09 -30.08 22.84
CA LYS A 79 -6.16 -28.65 23.22
C LYS A 79 -5.31 -28.24 24.43
N SER A 80 -5.01 -29.17 25.35
CA SER A 80 -4.28 -28.91 26.60
C SER A 80 -2.80 -29.31 26.57
N GLU A 81 -2.36 -30.08 25.58
CA GLU A 81 -0.99 -30.65 25.53
C GLU A 81 -0.20 -30.25 24.28
N SER A 82 -0.86 -29.69 23.26
CA SER A 82 -0.15 -29.27 22.05
C SER A 82 0.62 -27.96 22.28
N GLU A 83 1.95 -28.04 22.14
CA GLU A 83 2.87 -26.88 22.15
C GLU A 83 2.48 -25.80 21.11
N ILE A 84 1.84 -26.22 20.01
CA ILE A 84 1.35 -25.38 18.93
C ILE A 84 -0.18 -25.53 18.84
N ILE A 85 -0.90 -24.45 19.15
CA ILE A 85 -2.36 -24.39 19.06
C ILE A 85 -2.73 -23.52 17.86
N LEU A 86 -3.22 -24.13 16.78
CA LEU A 86 -3.78 -23.47 15.61
C LEU A 86 -5.25 -23.88 15.46
N THR A 87 -6.18 -22.93 15.46
CA THR A 87 -7.63 -23.20 15.36
C THR A 87 -8.27 -22.42 14.22
N THR A 88 -7.98 -21.13 14.12
CA THR A 88 -8.65 -20.19 13.21
C THR A 88 -7.61 -19.50 12.32
N PRO A 89 -7.54 -19.80 11.01
CA PRO A 89 -6.69 -19.04 10.10
C PRO A 89 -7.27 -17.66 9.86
N ILE A 90 -6.48 -16.62 10.13
CA ILE A 90 -6.77 -15.28 9.61
C ILE A 90 -6.44 -15.29 8.12
N LYS A 91 -7.44 -14.97 7.31
CA LYS A 91 -7.28 -14.84 5.85
C LYS A 91 -6.53 -13.54 5.55
N ARG A 92 -5.84 -13.52 4.41
CA ARG A 92 -5.43 -12.26 3.78
C ARG A 92 -6.65 -11.45 3.43
N GLU A 93 -6.51 -10.14 3.46
CA GLU A 93 -7.57 -9.23 3.05
C GLU A 93 -7.59 -9.04 1.52
N ASP A 94 -8.73 -8.62 0.96
CA ASP A 94 -8.93 -8.55 -0.51
C ASP A 94 -8.00 -7.54 -1.22
N TRP A 95 -7.41 -6.59 -0.48
CA TRP A 95 -6.42 -5.63 -0.98
C TRP A 95 -4.97 -6.15 -0.93
N GLU A 96 -4.72 -7.33 -0.35
CA GLU A 96 -3.40 -7.97 -0.34
C GLU A 96 -3.15 -8.73 -1.64
N LEU A 97 -2.64 -8.03 -2.65
CA LEU A 97 -2.35 -8.60 -3.97
C LEU A 97 -1.10 -9.49 -3.94
N ALA A 98 -1.02 -10.46 -4.86
CA ALA A 98 0.22 -11.16 -5.13
C ALA A 98 0.89 -10.59 -6.39
N HIS A 99 2.21 -10.58 -6.43
CA HIS A 99 2.96 -10.08 -7.59
C HIS A 99 2.67 -10.82 -8.90
N HIS A 100 2.26 -12.09 -8.83
CA HIS A 100 1.98 -12.88 -10.03
C HIS A 100 0.63 -12.55 -10.67
N ASP A 101 -0.25 -11.83 -9.97
CA ASP A 101 -1.51 -11.33 -10.51
C ASP A 101 -1.33 -10.03 -11.31
N LEU A 102 -0.15 -9.40 -11.22
CA LEU A 102 0.19 -8.12 -11.84
C LEU A 102 1.15 -8.28 -13.03
N GLU A 103 0.67 -7.94 -14.21
CA GLU A 103 1.53 -7.72 -15.38
C GLU A 103 2.00 -6.25 -15.41
N LEU A 104 3.28 -5.99 -15.15
CA LEU A 104 3.87 -4.66 -15.32
C LEU A 104 4.11 -4.36 -16.81
N ARG A 105 3.72 -3.15 -17.25
CA ARG A 105 3.86 -2.67 -18.63
C ARG A 105 4.74 -1.40 -18.65
N LYS A 106 4.47 -0.49 -19.59
CA LYS A 106 5.24 0.74 -19.80
C LYS A 106 5.28 1.63 -18.55
N GLU A 107 6.36 2.38 -18.41
CA GLU A 107 6.45 3.52 -17.50
C GLU A 107 5.38 4.57 -17.86
N LEU A 108 4.75 5.15 -16.85
CA LEU A 108 3.82 6.29 -16.98
C LEU A 108 4.46 7.58 -16.49
N GLY A 109 5.30 7.50 -15.45
CA GLY A 109 6.04 8.64 -14.92
C GLY A 109 7.05 8.22 -13.86
N ARG A 110 7.96 9.14 -13.54
CA ARG A 110 9.06 8.93 -12.59
C ARG A 110 9.26 10.20 -11.79
N GLY A 111 9.33 10.07 -10.47
CA GLY A 111 9.59 11.16 -9.54
C GLY A 111 10.69 10.80 -8.55
N ALA A 112 10.96 11.68 -7.58
CA ALA A 112 11.97 11.44 -6.55
C ALA A 112 11.69 10.17 -5.73
N PHE A 113 10.41 9.86 -5.47
CA PHE A 113 9.98 8.78 -4.59
C PHE A 113 9.78 7.41 -5.28
N GLY A 114 10.05 7.30 -6.58
CA GLY A 114 9.81 6.05 -7.31
C GLY A 114 9.39 6.20 -8.76
N VAL A 115 8.99 5.07 -9.34
CA VAL A 115 8.45 4.96 -10.69
C VAL A 115 6.99 4.51 -10.64
N VAL A 116 6.15 5.11 -11.49
CA VAL A 116 4.78 4.67 -11.73
C VAL A 116 4.72 4.03 -13.11
N ARG A 117 4.23 2.80 -13.18
CA ARG A 117 4.05 2.02 -14.41
C ARG A 117 2.57 1.77 -14.66
N LEU A 118 2.21 1.64 -15.93
CA LEU A 118 0.96 0.99 -16.31
C LEU A 118 1.10 -0.49 -15.98
N GLY A 119 0.07 -1.09 -15.41
CA GLY A 119 0.00 -2.52 -15.17
C GLY A 119 -1.32 -3.11 -15.66
N THR A 120 -1.48 -4.41 -15.47
CA THR A 120 -2.75 -5.09 -15.66
C THR A 120 -2.97 -6.11 -14.56
N LEU A 121 -4.13 -6.01 -13.91
CA LEU A 121 -4.63 -6.91 -12.88
C LEU A 121 -5.94 -7.49 -13.38
N ASN A 122 -6.06 -8.81 -13.49
CA ASN A 122 -7.31 -9.47 -13.95
C ASN A 122 -7.89 -8.88 -15.25
N LYS A 123 -7.02 -8.53 -16.22
CA LYS A 123 -7.34 -7.84 -17.50
C LYS A 123 -7.80 -6.38 -17.38
N VAL A 124 -7.87 -5.81 -16.19
CA VAL A 124 -8.15 -4.38 -15.95
C VAL A 124 -6.83 -3.60 -15.92
N SER A 125 -6.81 -2.42 -16.54
CA SER A 125 -5.64 -1.53 -16.50
C SER A 125 -5.52 -0.86 -15.14
N VAL A 126 -4.32 -0.88 -14.56
CA VAL A 126 -4.03 -0.32 -13.22
C VAL A 126 -2.78 0.55 -13.28
N ALA A 127 -2.63 1.50 -12.35
CA ALA A 127 -1.35 2.18 -12.14
C ALA A 127 -0.62 1.50 -10.97
N VAL A 128 0.69 1.25 -11.15
CA VAL A 128 1.51 0.52 -10.19
C VAL A 128 2.71 1.37 -9.81
N LYS A 129 2.80 1.77 -8.54
CA LYS A 129 3.88 2.56 -7.96
C LYS A 129 4.90 1.66 -7.28
N GLU A 130 6.17 1.87 -7.60
CA GLU A 130 7.34 1.14 -7.11
C GLU A 130 8.32 2.16 -6.51
N SER A 131 8.66 2.02 -5.23
CA SER A 131 9.61 2.90 -4.53
C SER A 131 11.05 2.46 -4.78
N PHE A 132 11.98 3.41 -4.90
CA PHE A 132 13.39 3.12 -5.16
C PHE A 132 14.18 2.67 -3.92
N GLU A 133 13.84 3.18 -2.75
CA GLU A 133 14.67 3.00 -1.54
C GLU A 133 13.82 2.55 -0.33
N ASP A 134 12.75 3.28 0.02
CA ASP A 134 11.90 2.92 1.16
C ASP A 134 10.52 2.35 0.75
N SER A 135 10.30 1.08 1.09
CA SER A 135 9.02 0.40 0.95
C SER A 135 8.03 0.70 2.09
N LEU A 136 8.49 1.23 3.22
CA LEU A 136 7.68 1.60 4.38
C LEU A 136 6.90 2.90 4.15
N GLU A 137 7.46 3.88 3.45
CA GLU A 137 6.73 5.09 3.05
C GLU A 137 5.57 4.77 2.10
N LEU A 138 5.85 3.98 1.06
CA LEU A 138 4.83 3.50 0.12
C LEU A 138 3.73 2.68 0.84
N PHE A 139 4.09 1.94 1.88
CA PHE A 139 3.13 1.22 2.71
C PHE A 139 2.32 2.13 3.65
N LYS A 140 2.90 3.22 4.17
CA LYS A 140 2.17 4.27 4.91
C LYS A 140 1.15 4.97 3.99
N GLU A 141 1.56 5.33 2.77
CA GLU A 141 0.69 5.90 1.74
C GLU A 141 -0.50 4.96 1.45
N GLY A 142 -0.24 3.68 1.18
CA GLY A 142 -1.29 2.68 0.99
C GLY A 142 -2.23 2.52 2.19
N ARG A 143 -1.72 2.60 3.43
CA ARG A 143 -2.57 2.58 4.64
C ARG A 143 -3.49 3.80 4.75
N ILE A 144 -3.05 4.99 4.31
CA ILE A 144 -3.90 6.18 4.24
C ILE A 144 -4.96 5.98 3.15
N MET A 145 -4.55 5.59 1.93
CA MET A 145 -5.47 5.41 0.80
C MET A 145 -6.53 4.33 1.05
N LYS A 146 -6.24 3.28 1.85
CA LYS A 146 -7.25 2.27 2.26
C LYS A 146 -8.45 2.89 3.01
N THR A 147 -8.30 4.07 3.61
CA THR A 147 -9.39 4.79 4.30
C THR A 147 -10.10 5.84 3.44
N LEU A 148 -9.67 6.03 2.19
CA LEU A 148 -10.14 7.07 1.30
C LEU A 148 -10.93 6.47 0.14
N PHE A 149 -12.23 6.76 0.07
CA PHE A 149 -13.11 6.30 -1.00
C PHE A 149 -14.07 7.42 -1.42
N HIS A 150 -13.79 8.04 -2.57
CA HIS A 150 -14.57 9.14 -3.13
C HIS A 150 -14.29 9.27 -4.64
N GLU A 151 -15.22 9.82 -5.43
CA GLU A 151 -15.11 9.87 -6.89
C GLU A 151 -13.95 10.76 -7.41
N ASN A 152 -13.51 11.73 -6.60
CA ASN A 152 -12.37 12.60 -6.92
C ASN A 152 -11.06 12.19 -6.22
N ILE A 153 -10.99 10.99 -5.65
CA ILE A 153 -9.75 10.42 -5.10
C ILE A 153 -9.39 9.18 -5.92
N VAL A 154 -8.13 9.07 -6.36
CA VAL A 154 -7.60 7.87 -7.01
C VAL A 154 -7.75 6.67 -6.06
N ASN A 155 -8.60 5.72 -6.43
CA ASN A 155 -8.92 4.58 -5.58
C ASN A 155 -7.75 3.59 -5.48
N LEU A 156 -7.45 3.16 -4.24
CA LEU A 156 -6.53 2.06 -3.98
C LEU A 156 -7.21 0.72 -4.36
N ILE A 157 -6.53 -0.06 -5.19
CA ILE A 157 -6.95 -1.43 -5.51
C ILE A 157 -6.26 -2.43 -4.57
N GLY A 158 -4.98 -2.22 -4.27
CA GLY A 158 -4.28 -3.05 -3.30
C GLY A 158 -2.78 -2.81 -3.22
N ILE A 159 -2.11 -3.66 -2.43
CA ILE A 159 -0.68 -3.60 -2.16
C ILE A 159 -0.11 -5.01 -2.27
N THR A 160 1.02 -5.19 -2.96
CA THR A 160 1.68 -6.50 -3.00
C THR A 160 2.56 -6.72 -1.78
N LEU A 161 2.35 -7.81 -1.06
CA LEU A 161 3.07 -8.11 0.19
C LEU A 161 3.86 -9.44 0.15
N ASP A 162 3.86 -10.17 -0.95
CA ASP A 162 4.49 -11.49 -1.08
C ASP A 162 6.01 -11.47 -1.35
N LYS A 163 6.55 -10.42 -1.97
CA LYS A 163 8.02 -10.23 -2.17
C LYS A 163 8.38 -8.73 -2.25
N TYR A 164 9.67 -8.44 -2.48
CA TYR A 164 10.20 -7.11 -2.81
C TYR A 164 10.32 -6.96 -4.36
N PRO A 165 10.16 -5.76 -4.94
CA PRO A 165 9.73 -4.50 -4.30
C PRO A 165 8.29 -4.57 -3.80
N ILE A 166 7.91 -3.75 -2.80
CA ILE A 166 6.49 -3.56 -2.49
C ILE A 166 5.91 -2.66 -3.59
N LEU A 167 4.79 -3.07 -4.16
CA LEU A 167 4.06 -2.33 -5.18
C LEU A 167 2.72 -1.85 -4.61
N LEU A 168 2.42 -0.57 -4.79
CA LEU A 168 1.11 0.01 -4.51
C LEU A 168 0.32 0.10 -5.82
N VAL A 169 -0.91 -0.41 -5.83
CA VAL A 169 -1.74 -0.55 -7.04
C VAL A 169 -3.00 0.28 -6.89
N THR A 170 -3.19 1.22 -7.81
CA THR A 170 -4.40 2.05 -7.90
C THR A 170 -5.11 1.83 -9.23
N GLU A 171 -6.30 2.39 -9.36
CA GLU A 171 -6.90 2.57 -10.68
C GLU A 171 -5.99 3.35 -11.64
N TYR A 172 -6.18 3.14 -12.94
CA TYR A 172 -5.45 3.85 -13.98
C TYR A 172 -6.27 5.01 -14.53
N CYS A 173 -5.79 6.24 -14.34
CA CYS A 173 -6.37 7.44 -14.94
C CYS A 173 -5.80 7.66 -16.36
N PRO A 174 -6.56 7.39 -17.44
CA PRO A 174 -6.01 7.34 -18.80
C PRO A 174 -5.60 8.70 -19.38
N LYS A 175 -6.05 9.80 -18.77
CA LYS A 175 -5.73 11.17 -19.19
C LYS A 175 -4.38 11.68 -18.63
N GLY A 176 -3.72 10.92 -17.76
CA GLY A 176 -2.47 11.33 -17.10
C GLY A 176 -2.71 12.30 -15.94
N SER A 177 -1.67 13.03 -15.55
CA SER A 177 -1.75 14.09 -14.53
C SER A 177 -2.48 15.33 -15.06
N LEU A 178 -2.99 16.16 -14.15
CA LEU A 178 -3.65 17.42 -14.52
C LEU A 178 -2.68 18.38 -15.22
N ASP A 179 -1.44 18.50 -14.75
CA ASP A 179 -0.38 19.30 -15.38
C ASP A 179 -0.15 18.88 -16.85
N GLU A 180 0.04 17.58 -17.12
CA GLU A 180 0.17 17.08 -18.48
C GLU A 180 -1.08 17.36 -19.33
N TYR A 181 -2.27 17.24 -18.73
CA TYR A 181 -3.52 17.47 -19.42
C TYR A 181 -3.70 18.94 -19.80
N LEU A 182 -3.39 19.87 -18.89
CA LEU A 182 -3.43 21.32 -19.13
C LEU A 182 -2.43 21.71 -20.23
N LYS A 183 -1.17 21.24 -20.14
CA LYS A 183 -0.14 21.48 -21.16
C LYS A 183 -0.53 20.98 -22.57
N LYS A 184 -1.23 19.84 -22.65
CA LYS A 184 -1.77 19.29 -23.91
C LYS A 184 -3.03 20.01 -24.41
N ASN A 185 -3.72 20.78 -23.54
CA ASN A 185 -4.99 21.45 -23.84
C ASN A 185 -4.97 22.92 -23.37
N PRO A 186 -4.08 23.79 -23.90
CA PRO A 186 -3.93 25.17 -23.39
C PRO A 186 -5.19 26.02 -23.54
N ASN A 187 -6.03 25.72 -24.54
CA ASN A 187 -7.24 26.47 -24.88
C ASN A 187 -8.52 25.94 -24.18
N LEU A 188 -8.40 25.33 -23.00
CA LEU A 188 -9.55 24.89 -22.20
C LEU A 188 -10.43 26.09 -21.80
N ASN A 189 -11.74 25.95 -22.00
CA ASN A 189 -12.70 26.98 -21.61
C ASN A 189 -12.80 27.09 -20.08
N ASN A 190 -13.20 28.29 -19.60
CA ASN A 190 -13.27 28.57 -18.18
C ASN A 190 -14.25 27.66 -17.43
N HIS A 191 -15.34 27.20 -18.06
CA HIS A 191 -16.27 26.26 -17.43
C HIS A 191 -15.56 24.95 -17.06
N THR A 192 -14.80 24.34 -17.97
CA THR A 192 -14.04 23.12 -17.68
C THR A 192 -12.95 23.37 -16.64
N LYS A 193 -12.26 24.52 -16.68
CA LYS A 193 -11.30 24.93 -15.65
C LYS A 193 -11.95 25.01 -14.26
N PHE A 194 -13.14 25.59 -14.15
CA PHE A 194 -13.90 25.62 -12.89
C PHE A 194 -14.34 24.23 -12.42
N GLN A 195 -14.74 23.32 -13.31
CA GLN A 195 -15.07 21.94 -12.93
C GLN A 195 -13.87 21.22 -12.30
N PHE A 196 -12.66 21.33 -12.87
CA PHE A 196 -11.46 20.75 -12.26
C PHE A 196 -11.16 21.30 -10.86
N ILE A 197 -11.40 22.59 -10.63
CA ILE A 197 -11.24 23.23 -9.31
C ILE A 197 -12.29 22.69 -8.31
N LEU A 198 -13.53 22.50 -8.73
CA LEU A 198 -14.60 21.93 -7.90
C LEU A 198 -14.33 20.46 -7.55
N GLU A 199 -13.94 19.66 -8.54
CA GLU A 199 -13.56 18.25 -8.37
C GLU A 199 -12.38 18.11 -7.38
N ALA A 200 -11.35 18.96 -7.52
CA ALA A 200 -10.20 18.97 -6.60
C ALA A 200 -10.59 19.41 -5.17
N ALA A 201 -11.50 20.37 -5.02
CA ALA A 201 -12.00 20.82 -3.71
C ALA A 201 -12.85 19.75 -2.99
N ASN A 202 -13.56 18.92 -3.76
CA ASN A 202 -14.40 17.85 -3.22
C ASN A 202 -13.62 16.60 -2.80
N ALA A 203 -12.34 16.49 -3.16
CA ALA A 203 -11.55 15.26 -3.03
C ALA A 203 -11.50 14.68 -1.60
N PRO A 204 -10.66 15.18 -0.66
CA PRO A 204 -11.02 15.09 0.77
C PRO A 204 -10.34 16.09 1.78
N GLU A 205 -10.96 17.20 2.18
CA GLU A 205 -11.29 17.54 3.61
C GLU A 205 -12.66 18.20 3.59
N VAL A 206 -13.79 17.45 3.56
CA VAL A 206 -14.17 16.06 3.17
C VAL A 206 -13.49 14.77 3.74
N ILE A 207 -12.15 14.56 3.80
CA ILE A 207 -11.54 13.96 5.00
C ILE A 207 -12.17 14.71 6.17
N LEU A 208 -12.78 13.96 7.07
CA LEU A 208 -13.50 14.59 8.15
C LEU A 208 -12.60 14.63 9.38
N LYS A 209 -12.05 15.82 9.65
CA LYS A 209 -11.63 16.29 10.97
C LYS A 209 -10.60 15.40 11.68
N LYS A 210 -9.29 15.67 11.43
CA LYS A 210 -8.41 16.26 12.47
C LYS A 210 -6.94 16.46 12.06
N ILE A 211 -6.56 17.75 12.09
CA ILE A 211 -5.24 18.29 12.47
C ILE A 211 -4.08 18.01 11.50
N LEU A 212 -4.08 18.77 10.41
CA LEU A 212 -2.88 19.43 9.86
C LEU A 212 -3.20 20.92 9.62
N SER A 213 -2.19 21.76 9.39
CA SER A 213 -2.34 23.22 9.41
C SER A 213 -3.10 23.77 8.19
N LYS A 214 -4.38 24.15 8.39
CA LYS A 214 -5.34 24.72 7.42
C LYS A 214 -4.88 25.85 6.46
N LYS A 215 -3.62 26.28 6.51
CA LYS A 215 -3.05 27.34 5.68
C LYS A 215 -2.15 26.80 4.56
N SER A 216 -1.44 25.69 4.76
CA SER A 216 -0.61 25.07 3.71
C SER A 216 -1.47 24.57 2.56
N ASP A 217 -2.54 23.85 2.87
CA ASP A 217 -3.32 23.15 1.85
C ASP A 217 -4.22 24.13 1.09
N VAL A 218 -4.67 25.20 1.76
CA VAL A 218 -5.35 26.35 1.12
C VAL A 218 -4.39 27.13 0.21
N TRP A 219 -3.11 27.27 0.58
CA TRP A 219 -2.09 27.85 -0.29
C TRP A 219 -1.82 26.97 -1.51
N SER A 220 -1.63 25.66 -1.31
CA SER A 220 -1.46 24.68 -2.39
C SER A 220 -2.66 24.61 -3.32
N PHE A 221 -3.88 24.74 -2.79
CA PHE A 221 -5.10 24.85 -3.60
C PHE A 221 -5.16 26.17 -4.38
N GLY A 222 -4.67 27.28 -3.82
CA GLY A 222 -4.50 28.55 -4.54
C GLY A 222 -3.50 28.44 -5.69
N VAL A 223 -2.37 27.75 -5.48
CA VAL A 223 -1.40 27.40 -6.52
C VAL A 223 -2.03 26.53 -7.61
N LEU A 224 -2.76 25.48 -7.23
CA LEU A 224 -3.48 24.61 -8.18
C LEU A 224 -4.49 25.41 -9.03
N CYS A 225 -5.22 26.35 -8.42
CA CYS A 225 -6.12 27.25 -9.15
C CYS A 225 -5.36 28.12 -10.16
N PHE A 226 -4.20 28.67 -9.77
CA PHE A 226 -3.33 29.44 -10.68
C PHE A 226 -2.86 28.58 -11.85
N GLU A 227 -2.36 27.37 -11.60
CA GLU A 227 -1.90 26.44 -12.65
C GLU A 227 -3.03 26.08 -13.63
N ILE A 228 -4.26 25.87 -13.14
CA ILE A 228 -5.44 25.60 -13.97
C ILE A 228 -5.84 26.81 -14.84
N PHE A 229 -5.79 28.03 -14.29
CA PHE A 229 -6.15 29.24 -15.04
C PHE A 229 -5.08 29.65 -16.05
N GLU A 230 -3.81 29.71 -15.62
CA GLU A 230 -2.68 30.23 -16.40
C GLU A 230 -2.01 29.18 -17.30
N VAL A 231 -2.22 27.88 -17.03
CA VAL A 231 -1.60 26.76 -17.77
C VAL A 231 -0.06 26.82 -17.75
N LYS A 232 0.50 27.31 -16.65
CA LYS A 232 1.94 27.43 -16.38
C LYS A 232 2.22 27.19 -14.90
N GLN A 233 3.45 26.81 -14.56
CA GLN A 233 3.87 26.70 -13.16
C GLN A 233 4.05 28.10 -12.55
N PRO A 234 3.72 28.30 -11.27
CA PRO A 234 4.03 29.56 -10.60
C PRO A 234 5.55 29.71 -10.44
N TYR A 235 6.05 30.93 -10.56
CA TYR A 235 7.47 31.26 -10.33
C TYR A 235 8.44 30.53 -11.29
N ASP A 236 8.00 30.21 -12.52
CA ASP A 236 8.80 29.56 -13.56
C ASP A 236 9.97 30.43 -14.10
N ASP A 237 10.04 31.69 -13.67
CA ASP A 237 11.07 32.68 -13.98
C ASP A 237 12.23 32.73 -12.97
N ILE A 238 12.13 32.06 -11.83
CA ILE A 238 13.07 32.15 -10.68
C ILE A 238 13.40 30.78 -10.07
N ASN A 239 14.43 30.72 -9.21
CA ASN A 239 14.77 29.49 -8.50
C ASN A 239 14.00 29.31 -7.17
N ASP A 240 13.97 28.10 -6.64
CA ASP A 240 13.28 27.74 -5.38
C ASP A 240 13.63 28.67 -4.21
N GLN A 241 14.88 29.08 -4.08
CA GLN A 241 15.35 29.91 -2.96
C GLN A 241 14.87 31.37 -3.10
N GLU A 242 14.80 31.88 -4.33
CA GLU A 242 14.17 33.17 -4.67
C GLU A 242 12.64 33.11 -4.49
N ALA A 243 11.99 32.00 -4.87
CA ALA A 243 10.56 31.80 -4.68
C ALA A 243 10.19 31.74 -3.18
N ILE A 244 10.92 30.95 -2.38
CA ILE A 244 10.78 30.91 -0.92
C ILE A 244 10.97 32.32 -0.32
N THR A 245 11.97 33.07 -0.80
CA THR A 245 12.23 34.45 -0.36
C THR A 245 11.04 35.35 -0.67
N LYS A 246 10.58 35.40 -1.93
CA LYS A 246 9.42 36.22 -2.35
C LYS A 246 8.18 35.90 -1.52
N VAL A 247 7.84 34.62 -1.36
CA VAL A 247 6.64 34.17 -0.62
C VAL A 247 6.75 34.43 0.89
N SER A 248 7.94 34.28 1.48
CA SER A 248 8.14 34.47 2.94
C SER A 248 8.12 35.94 3.36
N PHE A 249 8.48 36.87 2.46
CA PHE A 249 8.46 38.31 2.74
C PHE A 249 7.18 39.01 2.24
N SER A 250 6.35 38.35 1.45
CA SER A 250 4.99 38.82 1.11
C SER A 250 3.97 38.50 2.21
N SER A 251 4.13 39.15 3.37
CA SER A 251 3.13 39.13 4.44
C SER A 251 1.93 40.02 4.07
N PHE A 252 0.71 39.50 4.30
CA PHE A 252 -0.51 40.30 4.46
C PHE A 252 -0.69 40.75 5.91
#